data_AF-A0A7X4ACT1-F1
#
_entry.id   AF-A0A7X4ACT1-F1
#
_cell.length_a   1.000
_cell.length_b   1.000
_cell.length_c   1.000
_cell.angle_alpha   90.00
_cell.angle_beta   90.00
_cell.angle_gamma   90.00
#
_symmetry.space_group_name_H-M   'P 1'
#
loop_
_entity.id
_entity.type
_entity.pdbx_description
1 polymer ?
#
loop_
_entity_poly.entity_id
_entity_poly.type
_entity_poly.pdbx_seq_one_letter_code
_entity_poly.pdbx_strand_id
1 'polypeptide(L)'
;MTDSTVGRMPAMKAVWMEQLRVVGLAIRREAALAGLVLALGSLAVIGTSRVPVVVALLNGETLNPVFSPGMLQWGFLTVLVALLFPLVVWKGEHRFGDTPLWSMPVRHQRHVLLRVAAGWVWLMAIVGGALVLATLTILVSGGTLGVEEGGLLVLDPVGASAGTPGAVEWVSWTTPWWKWARLFTSATAAYMLASTLLLGTARPELWAIGLFVTGAVMAAVANIWDIGWIQRTLDFVDWQIGGVSLFSQMVEIPNGWARQWTHVPTAKTWLASSAFWISLGLAGVLMASSRPRNQ
;
A
#
# COMPACT_ATOMS: atom_id res chain seq x y z
N MET A 1 -22.01 33.53 -37.30
CA MET A 1 -20.71 33.16 -36.71
C MET A 1 -20.75 31.67 -36.42
N THR A 2 -20.31 30.87 -37.38
CA THR A 2 -20.14 29.42 -37.25
C THR A 2 -18.78 29.19 -36.62
N ASP A 3 -18.78 28.67 -35.39
CA ASP A 3 -17.58 28.50 -34.59
C ASP A 3 -16.74 27.36 -35.20
N SER A 4 -15.60 27.72 -35.79
CA SER A 4 -14.67 26.84 -36.52
C SER A 4 -13.87 25.88 -35.60
N THR A 5 -14.35 25.67 -34.37
CA THR A 5 -13.73 24.85 -33.35
C THR A 5 -14.22 23.40 -33.36
N VAL A 6 -15.29 23.10 -34.11
CA VAL A 6 -15.83 21.74 -34.31
C VAL A 6 -14.87 20.92 -35.18
N GLY A 7 -13.81 20.40 -34.56
CA GLY A 7 -12.81 19.57 -35.22
C GLY A 7 -11.40 19.64 -34.62
N ARG A 8 -11.10 20.64 -33.78
CA ARG A 8 -9.82 20.67 -33.07
C ARG A 8 -9.86 19.68 -31.91
N MET A 9 -8.91 18.74 -31.92
CA MET A 9 -8.69 17.87 -30.76
C MET A 9 -8.40 18.76 -29.54
N PRO A 10 -9.06 18.49 -28.39
CA PRO A 10 -8.84 19.27 -27.19
C PRO A 10 -7.36 19.17 -26.78
N ALA A 11 -6.82 20.27 -26.26
CA ALA A 11 -5.45 20.30 -25.77
C ALA A 11 -5.26 19.24 -24.69
N MET A 12 -4.11 18.55 -24.71
CA MET A 12 -3.84 17.43 -23.81
C MET A 12 -3.97 17.81 -22.32
N LYS A 13 -3.56 19.03 -21.98
CA LYS A 13 -3.71 19.60 -20.64
C LYS A 13 -5.17 19.66 -20.19
N ALA A 14 -6.09 20.04 -21.08
CA ALA A 14 -7.51 20.13 -20.76
C ALA A 14 -8.10 18.74 -20.48
N VAL A 15 -7.76 17.75 -21.32
CA VAL A 15 -8.18 16.35 -21.11
C VAL A 15 -7.66 15.83 -19.76
N TRP A 16 -6.39 16.07 -19.45
CA TRP A 16 -5.80 15.66 -18.17
C TRP A 16 -6.50 16.29 -16.97
N MET A 17 -6.71 17.61 -16.98
CA MET A 17 -7.40 18.32 -15.90
C MET A 17 -8.84 17.82 -15.71
N GLU A 18 -9.54 17.53 -16.81
CA GLU A 18 -10.90 17.00 -16.73
C GLU A 18 -10.91 15.58 -16.16
N GLN A 19 -9.98 14.70 -16.57
CA GLN A 19 -9.86 13.36 -15.98
C GLN A 19 -9.56 13.43 -14.48
N LEU A 20 -8.66 14.31 -14.04
CA LEU A 20 -8.41 14.54 -12.61
C LEU A 20 -9.66 15.00 -11.87
N ARG A 21 -10.44 15.92 -12.45
CA ARG A 21 -11.68 16.44 -11.84
C ARG A 21 -12.76 15.37 -11.76
N VAL A 22 -13.00 14.64 -12.84
CA VAL A 22 -14.03 13.58 -12.91
C VAL A 22 -13.71 12.47 -11.91
N VAL A 23 -12.46 11.99 -11.89
CA VAL A 23 -12.02 10.97 -10.94
C VAL A 23 -12.13 11.50 -9.50
N GLY A 24 -11.72 12.74 -9.25
CA GLY A 24 -11.84 13.36 -7.93
C GLY A 24 -13.29 13.47 -7.44
N LEU A 25 -14.22 13.84 -8.32
CA LEU A 25 -15.65 13.87 -8.01
C LEU A 25 -16.21 12.48 -7.73
N ALA A 26 -15.80 11.47 -8.50
CA ALA A 26 -16.22 10.08 -8.30
C ALA A 26 -15.77 9.53 -6.93
N ILE A 27 -14.57 9.91 -6.48
CA ILE A 27 -14.00 9.46 -5.22
C ILE A 27 -14.48 10.30 -4.03
N ARG A 28 -14.95 11.54 -4.23
CA ARG A 28 -15.28 12.49 -3.15
C ARG A 28 -16.11 11.90 -2.02
N ARG A 29 -17.15 11.11 -2.33
CA ARG A 29 -18.00 10.49 -1.31
C ARG A 29 -17.25 9.43 -0.51
N GLU A 30 -16.53 8.54 -1.18
CA GLU A 30 -15.79 7.46 -0.53
C GLU A 30 -14.59 8.01 0.26
N ALA A 31 -13.89 9.01 -0.28
CA ALA A 31 -12.82 9.72 0.44
C ALA A 31 -13.34 10.51 1.63
N ALA A 32 -14.54 11.11 1.56
CA ALA A 32 -15.15 11.78 2.71
C ALA A 32 -15.50 10.77 3.82
N LEU A 33 -16.03 9.60 3.47
CA LEU A 33 -16.30 8.53 4.42
C LEU A 33 -15.01 7.98 5.05
N ALA A 34 -14.01 7.67 4.22
CA ALA A 34 -12.70 7.22 4.71
C ALA A 34 -12.03 8.27 5.60
N GLY A 35 -12.09 9.55 5.19
CA GLY A 35 -11.57 10.67 5.96
C GLY A 35 -12.29 10.85 7.30
N LEU A 36 -13.62 10.68 7.34
CA LEU A 36 -14.40 10.70 8.58
C LEU A 36 -14.01 9.56 9.51
N VAL A 37 -13.88 8.33 8.99
CA VAL A 37 -13.45 7.16 9.77
C VAL A 37 -12.04 7.39 10.33
N LEU A 38 -11.11 7.90 9.51
CA LEU A 38 -9.76 8.23 9.95
C LEU A 38 -9.76 9.33 11.01
N ALA A 39 -10.58 10.37 10.86
CA ALA A 39 -10.68 11.45 11.83
C ALA A 39 -11.25 10.95 13.17
N LEU A 40 -12.34 10.18 13.15
CA LEU A 40 -12.93 9.58 14.35
C LEU A 40 -11.96 8.59 15.01
N GLY A 41 -11.28 7.76 14.23
CA GLY A 41 -10.25 6.85 14.73
C GLY A 41 -9.09 7.61 15.36
N SER A 42 -8.64 8.71 14.75
CA SER A 42 -7.59 9.58 15.29
C SER A 42 -8.01 10.22 16.60
N LEU A 43 -9.24 10.72 16.70
CA LEU A 43 -9.80 11.26 17.94
C LEU A 43 -9.91 10.18 19.02
N ALA A 44 -10.34 8.97 18.67
CA ALA A 44 -10.39 7.84 19.59
C ALA A 44 -8.99 7.47 20.08
N VAL A 45 -7.97 7.46 19.22
CA VAL A 45 -6.57 7.22 19.62
C VAL A 45 -6.08 8.34 20.54
N ILE A 46 -6.34 9.62 20.24
CA ILE A 46 -5.96 10.74 21.12
C ILE A 46 -6.68 10.64 22.48
N GLY A 47 -7.97 10.32 22.48
CA GLY A 47 -8.76 10.19 23.71
C GLY A 47 -8.33 8.99 24.55
N THR A 48 -8.13 7.84 23.91
CA THR A 48 -7.73 6.59 24.58
C THR A 48 -6.28 6.62 24.99
N SER A 49 -5.33 7.18 24.22
CA SER A 49 -3.90 7.27 24.59
C SER A 49 -3.65 8.09 25.86
N ARG A 50 -4.58 8.97 26.26
CA ARG A 50 -4.49 9.68 27.54
C ARG A 50 -4.80 8.79 28.74
N VAL A 51 -5.58 7.72 28.58
CA VAL A 51 -5.94 6.79 29.66
C VAL A 51 -4.76 5.94 30.13
N PRO A 52 -4.01 5.22 29.26
CA PRO A 52 -2.83 4.46 29.66
C PRO A 52 -1.67 5.37 30.02
N VAL A 53 -1.57 6.62 29.52
CA VAL A 53 -0.57 7.58 30.03
C VAL A 53 -0.83 7.93 31.49
N VAL A 54 -2.10 8.15 31.89
CA VAL A 54 -2.45 8.38 33.31
C VAL A 54 -2.19 7.14 34.16
N VAL A 55 -2.57 5.95 33.68
CA VAL A 55 -2.32 4.68 34.39
C VAL A 55 -0.83 4.35 34.47
N ALA A 56 -0.06 4.60 33.41
CA ALA A 56 1.39 4.37 33.39
C ALA A 56 2.14 5.40 34.24
N LEU A 57 1.72 6.67 34.26
CA LEU A 57 2.19 7.67 35.24
C LEU A 57 1.92 7.23 36.69
N LEU A 58 0.76 6.62 36.96
CA LEU A 58 0.42 6.07 38.27
C LEU A 58 1.25 4.82 38.62
N ASN A 59 1.67 4.04 37.61
CA ASN A 59 2.48 2.84 37.76
C ASN A 59 3.99 3.04 37.58
N GLY A 60 4.45 4.27 37.29
CA GLY A 60 5.85 4.59 37.00
C GLY A 60 6.37 4.12 35.63
N GLU A 61 5.49 3.67 34.73
CA GLU A 61 5.84 3.26 33.37
C GLU A 61 5.70 4.42 32.38
N THR A 62 6.58 4.49 31.38
CA THR A 62 6.49 5.49 30.30
C THR A 62 5.93 4.83 29.04
N LEU A 63 4.62 4.97 28.82
CA LEU A 63 3.97 4.58 27.57
C LEU A 63 4.02 5.75 26.59
N ASN A 64 5.07 5.83 25.78
CA ASN A 64 5.13 6.76 24.67
C ASN A 64 4.47 6.10 23.44
N PRO A 65 3.36 6.64 22.91
CA PRO A 65 2.78 6.12 21.68
C PRO A 65 3.77 6.34 20.53
N VAL A 66 4.28 5.25 19.95
CA VAL A 66 5.24 5.33 18.85
C VAL A 66 4.60 4.93 17.53
N PHE A 67 4.77 5.79 16.52
CA PHE A 67 4.37 5.46 15.16
C PHE A 67 5.55 4.94 14.35
N SER A 68 5.42 3.70 13.86
CA SER A 68 6.33 3.15 12.86
C SER A 68 5.53 2.82 11.59
N PRO A 69 5.92 3.35 10.41
CA PRO A 69 5.29 3.01 9.14
C PRO A 69 5.47 1.52 8.80
N GLY A 70 6.41 0.83 9.47
CA GLY A 70 6.63 -0.61 9.35
C GLY A 70 5.66 -1.47 10.15
N MET A 71 4.75 -0.88 10.95
CA MET A 71 3.70 -1.66 11.59
C MET A 71 2.77 -2.25 10.53
N LEU A 72 2.61 -3.57 10.58
CA LEU A 72 1.95 -4.40 9.58
C LEU A 72 0.55 -3.89 9.20
N GLN A 73 -0.18 -3.33 10.18
CA GLN A 73 -1.50 -2.73 9.98
C GLN A 73 -1.54 -1.60 8.95
N TRP A 74 -0.55 -0.70 8.90
CA TRP A 74 -0.59 0.46 8.00
C TRP A 74 -0.24 0.10 6.56
N GLY A 75 0.76 -0.77 6.38
CA GLY A 75 1.13 -1.29 5.07
C GLY A 75 -0.02 -2.09 4.44
N PHE A 76 -0.63 -2.99 5.21
CA PHE A 76 -1.75 -3.80 4.75
C PHE A 76 -2.96 -2.96 4.32
N LEU A 77 -3.39 -2.00 5.17
CA LEU A 77 -4.51 -1.12 4.84
C LEU A 77 -4.24 -0.30 3.58
N THR A 78 -3.02 0.21 3.43
CA THR A 78 -2.61 0.98 2.25
C THR A 78 -2.71 0.16 0.97
N VAL A 79 -2.21 -1.08 1.00
CA VAL A 79 -2.30 -2.02 -0.13
C VAL A 79 -3.76 -2.37 -0.44
N LEU A 80 -4.57 -2.63 0.59
CA LEU A 80 -5.99 -2.97 0.44
C LEU A 80 -6.78 -1.82 -0.20
N VAL A 81 -6.59 -0.59 0.27
CA VAL A 81 -7.18 0.60 -0.33
C VAL A 81 -6.74 0.74 -1.78
N ALA A 82 -5.44 0.57 -2.06
CA ALA A 82 -4.90 0.67 -3.41
C ALA A 82 -5.44 -0.41 -4.38
N LEU A 83 -5.67 -1.63 -3.90
CA LEU A 83 -6.27 -2.72 -4.69
C LEU A 83 -7.74 -2.43 -5.06
N LEU A 84 -8.50 -1.86 -4.13
CA LEU A 84 -9.92 -1.54 -4.34
C LEU A 84 -10.13 -0.23 -5.10
N PHE A 85 -9.13 0.68 -5.07
CA PHE A 85 -9.24 2.02 -5.64
C PHE A 85 -9.65 2.06 -7.11
N PRO A 86 -9.13 1.19 -8.00
CA PRO A 86 -9.57 1.16 -9.40
C PRO A 86 -11.08 0.95 -9.54
N LEU A 87 -11.74 0.16 -8.68
CA LEU A 87 -13.19 -0.03 -8.76
C LEU A 87 -13.95 1.29 -8.59
N VAL A 88 -13.46 2.18 -7.73
CA VAL A 88 -14.04 3.51 -7.51
C VAL A 88 -13.74 4.44 -8.69
N VAL A 89 -12.51 4.44 -9.19
CA VAL A 89 -12.07 5.27 -10.34
C VAL A 89 -12.92 4.96 -11.59
N TRP A 90 -13.29 3.71 -11.78
CA TRP A 90 -14.06 3.25 -12.94
C TRP A 90 -15.57 3.13 -12.68
N LYS A 91 -16.04 3.54 -11.50
CA LYS A 91 -17.46 3.53 -11.14
C LYS A 91 -18.25 4.45 -12.09
N GLY A 92 -19.30 3.91 -12.70
CA GLY A 92 -20.18 4.66 -13.61
C GLY A 92 -19.77 4.67 -15.08
N GLU A 93 -18.65 4.04 -15.46
CA GLU A 93 -18.28 3.85 -16.86
C GLU A 93 -18.48 2.41 -17.34
N HIS A 94 -19.06 2.29 -18.53
CA HIS A 94 -19.15 1.01 -19.23
C HIS A 94 -17.75 0.65 -19.75
N ARG A 95 -17.09 -0.27 -19.03
CA ARG A 95 -15.76 -0.81 -19.37
C ARG A 95 -15.78 -1.66 -20.64
N PHE A 96 -16.92 -2.30 -20.91
CA PHE A 96 -17.19 -3.14 -22.07
C PHE A 96 -18.60 -2.82 -22.60
N GLY A 97 -18.79 -2.84 -23.91
CA GLY A 97 -20.06 -2.58 -24.58
C GLY A 97 -19.98 -1.53 -25.69
N ASP A 98 -21.04 -1.49 -26.51
CA ASP A 98 -21.18 -0.60 -27.67
C ASP A 98 -21.45 0.85 -27.30
N THR A 99 -21.65 1.16 -26.01
CA THR A 99 -21.77 2.53 -25.55
C THR A 99 -20.43 3.21 -25.75
N PRO A 100 -20.34 4.09 -26.74
CA PRO A 100 -19.05 4.61 -27.07
C PRO A 100 -18.64 5.57 -25.96
N LEU A 101 -17.37 5.56 -25.56
CA LEU A 101 -16.76 6.65 -24.80
C LEU A 101 -16.70 7.89 -25.71
N TRP A 102 -17.84 8.46 -26.07
CA TRP A 102 -18.01 9.45 -27.15
C TRP A 102 -17.97 10.90 -26.69
N SER A 103 -17.82 11.18 -25.40
CA SER A 103 -17.74 12.58 -24.97
C SER A 103 -16.39 13.23 -25.28
N MET A 104 -15.33 12.46 -25.59
CA MET A 104 -14.00 13.02 -25.90
C MET A 104 -13.37 12.38 -27.14
N PRO A 105 -12.94 13.17 -28.14
CA PRO A 105 -12.30 12.68 -29.37
C PRO A 105 -10.84 12.29 -29.12
N VAL A 106 -10.61 11.34 -28.20
CA VAL A 106 -9.28 10.87 -27.78
C VAL A 106 -9.20 9.37 -28.04
N ARG A 107 -8.06 8.90 -28.56
CA ARG A 107 -7.78 7.45 -28.70
C ARG A 107 -8.04 6.72 -27.38
N HIS A 108 -8.74 5.59 -27.43
CA HIS A 108 -9.13 4.80 -26.26
C HIS A 108 -7.96 4.54 -25.30
N GLN A 109 -6.84 4.05 -25.83
CA GLN A 109 -5.62 3.80 -25.05
C GLN A 109 -5.18 5.02 -24.23
N ARG A 110 -5.18 6.21 -24.84
CA ARG A 110 -4.78 7.45 -24.18
C ARG A 110 -5.76 7.84 -23.09
N HIS A 111 -7.07 7.66 -23.32
CA HIS A 111 -8.08 7.92 -22.31
C HIS A 111 -7.92 6.99 -21.10
N VAL A 112 -7.73 5.68 -21.33
CA VAL A 112 -7.50 4.68 -20.27
C VAL A 112 -6.26 5.04 -19.45
N LEU A 113 -5.14 5.33 -20.10
CA LEU A 113 -3.90 5.69 -19.42
C LEU A 113 -4.05 6.96 -18.59
N LEU A 114 -4.76 7.98 -19.10
CA LEU A 114 -5.00 9.21 -18.36
C LEU A 114 -5.90 9.01 -17.15
N ARG A 115 -6.91 8.16 -17.27
CA ARG A 115 -7.80 7.85 -16.15
C ARG A 115 -7.07 7.07 -15.06
N VAL A 116 -6.25 6.09 -15.43
CA VAL A 116 -5.39 5.36 -14.49
C VAL A 116 -4.40 6.31 -13.83
N ALA A 117 -3.74 7.19 -14.59
CA ALA A 117 -2.84 8.19 -14.02
C ALA A 117 -3.56 9.17 -13.08
N ALA A 118 -4.77 9.60 -13.42
CA ALA A 118 -5.58 10.46 -12.56
C ALA A 118 -5.97 9.77 -11.25
N GLY A 119 -6.38 8.50 -11.33
CA GLY A 119 -6.65 7.68 -10.14
C GLY A 119 -5.40 7.48 -9.29
N TRP A 120 -4.25 7.20 -9.89
CA TRP A 120 -2.98 7.10 -9.17
C TRP A 120 -2.64 8.40 -8.41
N VAL A 121 -2.80 9.58 -9.02
CA VAL A 121 -2.56 10.87 -8.35
C VAL A 121 -3.46 11.04 -7.13
N TRP A 122 -4.76 10.73 -7.25
CA TRP A 122 -5.68 10.80 -6.11
C TRP A 122 -5.35 9.78 -5.01
N LEU A 123 -4.91 8.57 -5.39
CA LEU A 123 -4.43 7.58 -4.41
C LEU A 123 -3.21 8.10 -3.64
N MET A 124 -2.22 8.67 -4.32
CA MET A 124 -1.04 9.27 -3.67
C MET A 124 -1.44 10.42 -2.73
N ALA A 125 -2.40 11.25 -3.14
CA ALA A 125 -2.92 12.33 -2.30
C ALA A 125 -3.64 11.79 -1.03
N ILE A 126 -4.41 10.71 -1.16
CA ILE A 126 -5.09 10.06 -0.02
C ILE A 126 -4.07 9.43 0.93
N VAL A 127 -3.11 8.67 0.41
CA VAL A 127 -2.04 8.04 1.22
C VAL A 127 -1.22 9.12 1.92
N GLY A 128 -0.82 10.19 1.21
CA GLY A 128 -0.09 11.32 1.79
C GLY A 128 -0.90 12.05 2.85
N GLY A 129 -2.18 12.34 2.59
CA GLY A 129 -3.06 12.99 3.55
C GLY A 129 -3.28 12.15 4.81
N ALA A 130 -3.48 10.83 4.67
CA ALA A 130 -3.61 9.90 5.78
C ALA A 130 -2.32 9.84 6.61
N LEU A 131 -1.16 9.82 5.95
CA LEU A 131 0.14 9.81 6.64
C LEU A 131 0.38 11.11 7.41
N VAL A 132 0.06 12.26 6.82
CA VAL A 132 0.14 13.57 7.50
C VAL A 132 -0.79 13.60 8.70
N LEU A 133 -2.04 13.15 8.54
CA LEU A 133 -3.00 13.09 9.64
C LEU A 133 -2.49 12.20 10.77
N ALA A 134 -2.05 10.97 10.47
CA ALA A 134 -1.49 10.06 11.46
C ALA A 134 -0.28 10.69 12.19
N THR A 135 0.64 11.29 11.43
CA THR A 135 1.81 12.00 11.99
C THR A 135 1.38 13.09 12.97
N LEU A 136 0.42 13.93 12.59
CA LEU A 136 -0.11 14.99 13.46
C LEU A 136 -0.80 14.43 14.70
N THR A 137 -1.59 13.36 14.55
CA THR A 137 -2.26 12.68 15.66
C THR A 137 -1.26 12.18 16.69
N ILE A 138 -0.16 11.54 16.26
CA ILE A 138 0.90 11.08 17.17
C ILE A 138 1.60 12.24 17.84
N LEU A 139 1.99 13.27 17.10
CA LEU A 139 2.65 14.44 17.67
C LEU A 139 1.76 15.14 18.73
N VAL A 140 0.46 15.31 18.45
CA VAL A 140 -0.50 15.90 19.38
C VAL A 140 -0.73 15.02 20.62
N SER A 141 -0.59 13.70 20.50
CA SER A 141 -0.65 12.77 21.63
C SER A 141 0.61 12.76 22.50
N GLY A 142 1.66 13.52 22.14
CA GLY A 142 2.96 13.50 22.82
C GLY A 142 3.85 12.33 22.40
N GLY A 143 3.48 11.62 21.33
CA GLY A 143 4.24 10.50 20.80
C GLY A 143 5.42 10.93 19.93
N THR A 144 6.29 9.97 19.61
CA THR A 144 7.48 10.18 18.78
C THR A 144 7.33 9.54 17.40
N LEU A 145 8.01 10.13 16.42
CA LEU A 145 8.04 9.63 15.04
C LEU A 145 9.30 8.81 14.82
N GLY A 146 9.11 7.60 14.30
CA GLY A 146 10.21 6.65 14.17
C GLY A 146 10.52 5.97 15.50
N VAL A 147 11.10 4.78 15.40
CA VAL A 147 11.45 3.95 16.53
C VAL A 147 12.96 3.73 16.42
N GLU A 148 13.69 3.87 17.51
CA GLU A 148 14.96 3.17 17.68
C GLU A 148 14.61 1.71 17.89
N GLU A 149 14.58 0.95 16.80
CA GLU A 149 14.34 -0.48 16.84
C GLU A 149 15.67 -1.15 17.16
N GLY A 150 15.67 -2.12 18.05
CA GLY A 150 16.80 -3.04 18.23
C GLY A 150 16.39 -4.43 17.81
N GLY A 151 17.29 -5.17 17.19
CA GLY A 151 17.03 -6.54 16.77
C GLY A 151 18.30 -7.34 16.66
N LEU A 152 18.13 -8.65 16.58
CA LEU A 152 19.19 -9.64 16.55
C LEU A 152 19.59 -9.94 15.10
N LEU A 153 20.71 -9.44 14.62
CA LEU A 153 21.23 -9.76 13.29
C LEU A 153 21.97 -11.10 13.32
N VAL A 154 21.58 -12.03 12.46
CA VAL A 154 22.25 -13.31 12.25
C VAL A 154 23.48 -13.09 11.38
N LEU A 155 24.65 -13.31 11.97
CA LEU A 155 25.94 -13.24 11.28
C LEU A 155 26.31 -14.61 10.69
N ASP A 156 25.97 -15.68 11.40
CA ASP A 156 26.18 -17.06 10.97
C ASP A 156 24.89 -17.87 11.18
N PRO A 157 24.14 -18.20 10.11
CA PRO A 157 22.90 -18.97 10.21
C PRO A 157 23.11 -20.36 10.83
N VAL A 158 24.22 -21.03 10.53
CA VAL A 158 24.52 -22.37 11.03
C VAL A 158 24.88 -22.28 12.51
N GLY A 159 25.79 -21.35 12.85
CA GLY A 159 26.14 -21.06 14.24
C GLY A 159 24.95 -20.64 15.08
N ALA A 160 24.02 -19.83 14.54
CA ALA A 160 22.84 -19.35 15.24
C ALA A 160 21.86 -20.49 15.54
N SER A 161 21.68 -21.42 14.60
CA SER A 161 20.87 -22.63 14.82
C SER A 161 21.48 -23.57 15.86
N ALA A 162 22.81 -23.55 16.01
CA ALA A 162 23.56 -24.35 16.98
C ALA A 162 23.76 -23.65 18.34
N GLY A 163 23.24 -22.43 18.53
CA GLY A 163 23.43 -21.65 19.77
C GLY A 163 24.87 -21.16 19.98
N THR A 164 25.64 -21.00 18.91
CA THR A 164 27.05 -20.58 18.97
C THR A 164 27.16 -19.12 19.44
N PRO A 165 27.96 -18.83 20.48
CA PRO A 165 28.21 -17.46 20.91
C PRO A 165 28.75 -16.60 19.76
N GLY A 166 28.18 -15.41 19.54
CA GLY A 166 28.59 -14.50 18.47
C GLY A 166 27.99 -14.78 17.08
N ALA A 167 27.20 -15.85 16.92
CA ALA A 167 26.47 -16.09 15.67
C ALA A 167 25.33 -15.08 15.42
N VAL A 168 24.96 -14.32 16.45
CA VAL A 168 23.94 -13.29 16.43
C VAL A 168 24.46 -12.05 17.15
N GLU A 169 24.23 -10.88 16.57
CA GLU A 169 24.65 -9.57 17.10
C GLU A 169 23.43 -8.68 17.30
N TRP A 170 23.38 -7.93 18.40
CA TRP A 170 22.35 -6.93 18.59
C TRP A 170 22.67 -5.68 17.76
N VAL A 171 21.78 -5.29 16.87
CA VAL A 171 21.90 -4.10 16.04
C VAL A 171 20.76 -3.14 16.37
N SER A 172 21.12 -1.92 16.77
CA SER A 172 20.16 -0.82 16.86
C SER A 172 20.08 -0.10 15.52
N TRP A 173 18.86 0.30 15.13
CA TRP A 173 18.65 1.11 13.94
C TRP A 173 17.49 2.07 14.13
N THR A 174 17.67 3.28 13.61
CA THR A 174 16.62 4.29 13.53
C THR A 174 15.78 4.05 12.27
N THR A 175 14.45 4.19 12.38
CA THR A 175 13.53 4.08 11.23
C THR A 175 14.01 4.93 10.06
N PRO A 176 14.53 4.35 8.96
CA PRO A 176 15.07 5.13 7.87
C PRO A 176 13.95 5.75 7.03
N TRP A 177 14.24 6.89 6.39
CA TRP A 177 13.26 7.67 5.61
C TRP A 177 12.54 6.84 4.53
N TRP A 178 13.22 5.86 3.92
CA TRP A 178 12.66 5.05 2.84
C TRP A 178 11.55 4.09 3.34
N LYS A 179 11.50 3.75 4.64
CA LYS A 179 10.36 3.00 5.21
C LYS A 179 9.05 3.79 5.11
N TRP A 180 9.12 5.13 5.09
CA TRP A 180 7.95 5.98 4.90
C TRP A 180 7.52 6.02 3.43
N ALA A 181 8.50 6.08 2.51
CA ALA A 181 8.26 6.00 1.07
C ALA A 181 7.63 4.66 0.64
N ARG A 182 7.85 3.59 1.44
CA ARG A 182 7.28 2.25 1.21
C ARG A 182 5.76 2.25 1.03
N LEU A 183 5.02 3.06 1.79
CA LEU A 183 3.56 3.15 1.68
C LEU A 183 3.12 3.64 0.29
N PHE A 184 3.89 4.54 -0.31
CA PHE A 184 3.62 5.07 -1.64
C PHE A 184 3.99 4.08 -2.74
N THR A 185 5.13 3.39 -2.60
CA THR A 185 5.55 2.37 -3.58
C THR A 185 4.64 1.16 -3.55
N SER A 186 4.22 0.71 -2.36
CA SER A 186 3.30 -0.41 -2.19
C SER A 186 1.91 -0.09 -2.75
N ALA A 187 1.38 1.09 -2.44
CA ALA A 187 0.13 1.59 -3.01
C ALA A 187 0.21 1.69 -4.54
N THR A 188 1.32 2.20 -5.08
CA THR A 188 1.51 2.32 -6.53
C THR A 188 1.52 0.95 -7.20
N ALA A 189 2.32 0.01 -6.69
CA ALA A 189 2.39 -1.36 -7.22
C ALA A 189 1.01 -2.04 -7.19
N ALA A 190 0.35 -2.03 -6.04
CA ALA A 190 -0.97 -2.62 -5.85
C ALA A 190 -2.02 -2.00 -6.78
N TYR A 191 -2.02 -0.67 -6.90
CA TYR A 191 -2.94 0.07 -7.78
C TYR A 191 -2.74 -0.27 -9.27
N MET A 192 -1.48 -0.38 -9.72
CA MET A 192 -1.19 -0.69 -11.12
C MET A 192 -1.54 -2.13 -11.47
N LEU A 193 -1.27 -3.08 -10.57
CA LEU A 193 -1.69 -4.48 -10.72
C LEU A 193 -3.23 -4.59 -10.76
N ALA A 194 -3.91 -3.96 -9.80
CA ALA A 194 -5.37 -3.98 -9.76
C ALA A 194 -5.97 -3.29 -10.99
N SER A 195 -5.39 -2.18 -11.45
CA SER A 195 -5.80 -1.52 -12.70
C SER A 195 -5.60 -2.40 -13.93
N THR A 196 -4.48 -3.13 -14.00
CA THR A 196 -4.22 -4.11 -15.07
C THR A 196 -5.32 -5.16 -15.10
N LEU A 197 -5.66 -5.72 -13.94
CA LEU A 197 -6.63 -6.80 -13.82
C LEU A 197 -8.06 -6.30 -14.07
N LEU A 198 -8.36 -5.08 -13.64
CA LEU A 198 -9.63 -4.41 -13.93
C LEU A 198 -9.85 -4.21 -15.43
N LEU A 199 -8.79 -3.82 -16.16
CA LEU A 199 -8.82 -3.58 -17.59
C LEU A 199 -8.77 -4.89 -18.40
N GLY A 200 -8.08 -5.90 -17.86
CA GLY A 200 -7.86 -7.18 -18.54
C GLY A 200 -9.00 -8.19 -18.40
N THR A 201 -9.95 -7.96 -17.49
CA THR A 201 -11.02 -8.92 -17.16
C THR A 201 -12.42 -8.36 -17.41
N ALA A 202 -13.34 -9.21 -17.87
CA ALA A 202 -14.73 -8.83 -18.12
C ALA A 202 -15.56 -8.66 -16.84
N ARG A 203 -15.21 -9.41 -15.76
CA ARG A 203 -15.90 -9.43 -14.46
C ARG A 203 -14.94 -9.13 -13.31
N PRO A 204 -14.49 -7.86 -13.18
CA PRO A 204 -13.45 -7.48 -12.23
C PRO A 204 -13.84 -7.67 -10.77
N GLU A 205 -15.12 -7.58 -10.44
CA GLU A 205 -15.65 -7.86 -9.10
C GLU A 205 -15.37 -9.29 -8.63
N LEU A 206 -15.45 -10.28 -9.53
CA LEU A 206 -15.17 -11.68 -9.20
C LEU A 206 -13.68 -11.93 -8.96
N TRP A 207 -12.81 -11.19 -9.64
CA TRP A 207 -11.37 -11.29 -9.39
C TRP A 207 -10.98 -10.63 -8.06
N ALA A 208 -11.56 -9.48 -7.71
CA ALA A 208 -11.32 -8.87 -6.41
C ALA A 208 -11.74 -9.82 -5.27
N ILE A 209 -12.97 -10.34 -5.31
CA ILE A 209 -13.46 -11.33 -4.34
C ILE A 209 -12.57 -12.58 -4.36
N GLY A 210 -12.26 -13.10 -5.54
CA GLY A 210 -11.43 -14.28 -5.72
C GLY A 210 -10.03 -14.12 -5.12
N LEU A 211 -9.39 -12.97 -5.30
CA LEU A 211 -8.06 -12.71 -4.74
C LEU A 211 -8.10 -12.61 -3.21
N PHE A 212 -9.12 -11.96 -2.64
CA PHE A 212 -9.30 -11.91 -1.18
C PHE A 212 -9.59 -13.27 -0.58
N VAL A 213 -10.54 -14.02 -1.15
CA VAL A 213 -10.92 -15.36 -0.67
C VAL A 213 -9.74 -16.32 -0.83
N THR A 214 -9.09 -16.34 -1.99
CA THR A 214 -7.93 -17.22 -2.24
C THR A 214 -6.77 -16.84 -1.32
N GLY A 215 -6.48 -15.55 -1.15
CA GLY A 215 -5.44 -15.09 -0.23
C GLY A 215 -5.70 -15.49 1.23
N ALA A 216 -6.94 -15.29 1.70
CA ALA A 216 -7.34 -15.68 3.05
C ALA A 216 -7.31 -17.20 3.26
N VAL A 217 -7.80 -17.97 2.28
CA VAL A 217 -7.76 -19.44 2.32
C VAL A 217 -6.31 -19.94 2.29
N MET A 218 -5.47 -19.40 1.41
CA MET A 218 -4.05 -19.79 1.34
C MET A 218 -3.31 -19.45 2.64
N ALA A 219 -3.56 -18.28 3.24
CA ALA A 219 -2.99 -17.91 4.53
C ALA A 219 -3.48 -18.83 5.66
N ALA A 220 -4.77 -19.15 5.70
CA ALA A 220 -5.32 -20.07 6.69
C ALA A 220 -4.76 -21.49 6.53
N VAL A 221 -4.70 -22.01 5.31
CA VAL A 221 -4.13 -23.34 5.01
C VAL A 221 -2.65 -23.38 5.36
N ALA A 222 -1.87 -22.35 5.00
CA ALA A 222 -0.45 -22.26 5.35
C ALA A 222 -0.23 -22.31 6.86
N ASN A 223 -1.05 -21.57 7.62
CA ASN A 223 -0.97 -21.54 9.07
C ASN A 223 -1.38 -22.87 9.73
N ILE A 224 -2.43 -23.53 9.23
CA ILE A 224 -2.91 -24.79 9.83
C ILE A 224 -1.92 -25.93 9.53
N TRP A 225 -1.30 -25.95 8.35
CA TRP A 225 -0.52 -27.10 7.86
C TRP A 225 1.01 -26.87 7.91
N ASP A 226 1.45 -25.76 8.52
CA ASP A 226 2.85 -25.33 8.63
C ASP A 226 3.61 -25.45 7.29
N ILE A 227 2.96 -25.00 6.22
CA ILE A 227 3.48 -25.16 4.87
C ILE A 227 4.49 -24.06 4.58
N GLY A 228 5.74 -24.31 4.97
CA GLY A 228 6.82 -23.33 4.91
C GLY A 228 7.12 -22.72 3.52
N TRP A 229 6.65 -23.29 2.41
CA TRP A 229 6.76 -22.65 1.09
C TRP A 229 5.67 -21.60 0.82
N ILE A 230 4.48 -21.77 1.40
CA ILE A 230 3.40 -20.77 1.32
C ILE A 230 3.73 -19.61 2.25
N GLN A 231 4.23 -19.86 3.48
CA GLN A 231 4.81 -18.78 4.30
C GLN A 231 5.90 -18.05 3.53
N ARG A 232 6.88 -18.76 2.93
CA ARG A 232 7.91 -18.12 2.10
C ARG A 232 7.35 -17.31 0.92
N THR A 233 6.22 -17.71 0.34
CA THR A 233 5.57 -16.98 -0.76
C THR A 233 4.81 -15.75 -0.24
N LEU A 234 4.12 -15.87 0.89
CA LEU A 234 3.45 -14.76 1.56
C LEU A 234 4.45 -13.76 2.09
N ASP A 235 5.55 -14.24 2.66
CA ASP A 235 6.70 -13.45 3.09
C ASP A 235 7.44 -12.87 1.88
N PHE A 236 7.47 -13.55 0.72
CA PHE A 236 7.98 -12.97 -0.52
C PHE A 236 7.07 -11.84 -1.01
N VAL A 237 5.74 -12.00 -0.97
CA VAL A 237 4.78 -10.94 -1.31
C VAL A 237 4.84 -9.80 -0.31
N ASP A 238 4.95 -10.08 0.99
CA ASP A 238 5.20 -9.09 2.04
C ASP A 238 6.54 -8.41 1.79
N TRP A 239 7.59 -9.13 1.42
CA TRP A 239 8.90 -8.57 1.06
C TRP A 239 8.82 -7.60 -0.11
N GLN A 240 8.05 -7.99 -1.12
CA GLN A 240 7.99 -7.38 -2.44
C GLN A 240 7.06 -6.16 -2.53
N ILE A 241 5.94 -6.21 -1.80
CA ILE A 241 4.98 -5.10 -1.67
C ILE A 241 5.29 -4.29 -0.40
N GLY A 242 6.09 -4.82 0.54
CA GLY A 242 6.54 -4.08 1.71
C GLY A 242 7.54 -4.79 2.64
N GLY A 243 8.82 -4.91 2.27
CA GLY A 243 9.87 -5.54 3.09
C GLY A 243 9.83 -5.38 4.61
N VAL A 244 9.78 -6.50 5.37
CA VAL A 244 10.78 -6.94 6.39
C VAL A 244 10.60 -8.44 6.79
N SER A 245 9.43 -9.09 6.60
CA SER A 245 9.13 -10.39 7.26
C SER A 245 10.06 -11.57 6.90
N LEU A 246 10.46 -11.77 5.64
CA LEU A 246 11.34 -12.87 5.24
C LEU A 246 12.67 -12.89 5.99
N PHE A 247 13.16 -11.70 6.32
CA PHE A 247 14.43 -11.59 7.02
C PHE A 247 14.21 -11.52 8.51
N SER A 248 12.99 -11.35 9.02
CA SER A 248 12.77 -11.09 10.43
C SER A 248 11.81 -12.09 11.07
N GLN A 249 12.33 -12.93 11.97
CA GLN A 249 11.50 -13.78 12.81
C GLN A 249 11.45 -13.24 14.24
N MET A 250 10.33 -13.39 14.94
CA MET A 250 10.29 -13.11 16.37
C MET A 250 10.88 -14.30 17.11
N VAL A 251 11.88 -14.08 17.95
CA VAL A 251 12.52 -15.12 18.75
C VAL A 251 12.45 -14.73 20.22
N GLU A 252 12.14 -15.72 21.04
CA GLU A 252 12.15 -15.60 22.48
C GLU A 252 13.59 -15.48 22.99
N ILE A 253 13.86 -14.43 23.74
CA ILE A 253 15.12 -14.17 24.44
C ILE A 253 14.85 -14.21 25.95
N PRO A 254 15.88 -14.42 26.80
CA PRO A 254 15.68 -14.60 28.24
C PRO A 254 14.86 -13.50 28.96
N ASN A 255 14.79 -12.30 28.37
CA ASN A 255 14.06 -11.15 28.92
C ASN A 255 12.93 -10.64 28.01
N GLY A 256 12.40 -11.46 27.09
CA GLY A 256 11.26 -11.10 26.25
C GLY A 256 11.32 -11.63 24.82
N TRP A 257 10.82 -10.84 23.87
CA TRP A 257 10.82 -11.20 22.45
C TRP A 257 11.66 -10.18 21.67
N ALA A 258 12.55 -10.68 20.82
CA ALA A 258 13.35 -9.87 19.92
C ALA A 258 13.08 -10.23 18.47
N ARG A 259 13.14 -9.24 17.59
CA ARG A 259 13.09 -9.46 16.15
C ARG A 259 14.48 -9.86 15.67
N GLN A 260 14.63 -11.05 15.12
CA GLN A 260 15.88 -11.58 14.58
C GLN A 260 15.93 -11.40 13.07
N TRP A 261 16.90 -10.63 12.57
CA TRP A 261 17.16 -10.36 11.16
C TRP A 261 18.18 -11.33 10.55
N THR A 262 17.89 -11.96 9.41
CA THR A 262 18.89 -12.67 8.60
C THR A 262 19.65 -11.72 7.68
N HIS A 263 19.05 -10.60 7.29
CA HIS A 263 19.69 -9.49 6.60
C HIS A 263 19.08 -8.15 7.01
N VAL A 264 19.91 -7.10 7.10
CA VAL A 264 19.43 -5.74 7.37
C VAL A 264 18.74 -5.19 6.13
N PRO A 265 17.47 -4.75 6.22
CA PRO A 265 16.76 -4.14 5.10
C PRO A 265 17.49 -2.89 4.60
N THR A 266 17.79 -2.82 3.30
CA THR A 266 18.48 -1.66 2.69
C THR A 266 17.59 -0.89 1.72
N ALA A 267 17.90 0.40 1.54
CA ALA A 267 17.24 1.22 0.52
C ALA A 267 17.40 0.64 -0.89
N LYS A 268 18.56 0.02 -1.20
CA LYS A 268 18.82 -0.59 -2.50
C LYS A 268 17.88 -1.75 -2.80
N THR A 269 17.72 -2.68 -1.84
CA THR A 269 16.81 -3.82 -1.97
C THR A 269 15.35 -3.37 -2.11
N TRP A 270 14.95 -2.36 -1.35
CA TRP A 270 13.60 -1.77 -1.46
C TRP A 270 13.37 -1.08 -2.81
N LEU A 271 14.32 -0.30 -3.31
CA LEU A 271 14.21 0.36 -4.61
C LEU A 271 14.12 -0.64 -5.75
N ALA A 272 14.95 -1.69 -5.75
CA ALA A 272 14.92 -2.74 -6.77
C ALA A 272 13.56 -3.47 -6.80
N SER A 273 13.05 -3.85 -5.63
CA SER A 273 11.72 -4.43 -5.44
C SER A 273 10.62 -3.50 -5.98
N SER A 274 10.63 -2.24 -5.54
CA SER A 274 9.62 -1.26 -5.95
C SER A 274 9.64 -1.02 -7.46
N ALA A 275 10.83 -0.89 -8.05
CA ALA A 275 11.00 -0.71 -9.48
C ALA A 275 10.45 -1.91 -10.26
N PHE A 276 10.72 -3.14 -9.80
CA PHE A 276 10.20 -4.35 -10.42
C PHE A 276 8.66 -4.35 -10.46
N TRP A 277 7.97 -4.16 -9.33
CA TRP A 277 6.50 -4.22 -9.29
C TRP A 277 5.81 -3.07 -10.00
N ILE A 278 6.34 -1.86 -9.86
CA ILE A 278 5.80 -0.70 -10.56
C ILE A 278 5.96 -0.91 -12.08
N SER A 279 7.11 -1.42 -12.53
CA SER A 279 7.33 -1.73 -13.95
C SER A 279 6.41 -2.84 -14.45
N LEU A 280 6.24 -3.91 -13.66
CA LEU A 280 5.34 -5.02 -13.98
C LEU A 280 3.89 -4.55 -14.09
N GLY A 281 3.41 -3.77 -13.11
CA GLY A 281 2.07 -3.20 -13.13
C GLY A 281 1.88 -2.21 -14.29
N LEU A 282 2.87 -1.36 -14.56
CA LEU A 282 2.82 -0.42 -15.68
C LEU A 282 2.78 -1.14 -17.03
N ALA A 283 3.61 -2.17 -17.22
CA ALA A 283 3.60 -3.00 -18.42
C ALA A 283 2.23 -3.69 -18.59
N GLY A 284 1.64 -4.18 -17.49
CA GLY A 284 0.30 -4.73 -17.46
C GLY A 284 -0.77 -3.74 -17.91
N VAL A 285 -0.76 -2.52 -17.36
CA VAL A 285 -1.69 -1.46 -17.75
C VAL A 285 -1.53 -1.10 -19.23
N LEU A 286 -0.29 -0.96 -19.71
CA LEU A 286 0.00 -0.67 -21.12
C LEU A 286 -0.53 -1.77 -22.03
N MET A 287 -0.27 -3.04 -21.71
CA MET A 287 -0.75 -4.19 -22.47
C MET A 287 -2.28 -4.26 -22.47
N ALA A 288 -2.92 -4.13 -21.30
CA ALA A 288 -4.37 -4.15 -21.19
C ALA A 288 -5.03 -2.98 -21.95
N SER A 289 -4.43 -1.79 -21.91
CA SER A 289 -4.92 -0.60 -22.63
C SER A 289 -4.81 -0.69 -24.15
N SER A 290 -3.96 -1.60 -24.65
CA SER A 290 -3.71 -1.79 -26.08
C SER A 290 -4.64 -2.82 -26.73
N ARG A 291 -5.42 -3.58 -25.95
CA ARG A 291 -6.31 -4.62 -26.48
C ARG A 291 -7.40 -4.00 -27.36
N PRO A 292 -7.59 -4.47 -28.60
CA PRO A 292 -8.72 -4.05 -29.43
C PRO A 292 -10.03 -4.53 -28.80
N ARG A 293 -11.03 -3.64 -28.74
CA ARG A 293 -12.30 -3.84 -28.03
C ARG A 293 -13.30 -4.74 -28.76
N ASN A 294 -12.91 -5.30 -29.90
CA ASN A 294 -13.81 -6.00 -30.81
C ASN A 294 -13.49 -7.50 -30.83
N GLN A 295 -13.98 -8.24 -29.82
CA GLN A 295 -14.39 -9.65 -29.91
C GLN A 295 -15.52 -9.91 -28.92
#